data_AF-K3WKH8-F1
#
_entry.id   AF-K3WKH8-F1
#
_cell.length_a   1.000
_cell.length_b   1.000
_cell.length_c   1.000
_cell.angle_alpha   90.00
_cell.angle_beta   90.00
_cell.angle_gamma   90.00
#
_symmetry.space_group_name_H-M   'P 1'
#
loop_
_entity.id
_entity.type
_entity.pdbx_description
1 polymer ?
#
loop_
_entity_poly.entity_id
_entity_poly.type
_entity_poly.pdbx_seq_one_letter_code
_entity_poly.pdbx_strand_id
1 'polypeptide(L)'
;MESIVSFKVWDACRQEHLDATRLRELHTLLSKDLSDALPDDAIAKTRCLLGQPVQLGKLPGAVLRIAMGADMVNVVYYRSLQEGTDLRALVDDYVDQDELILQKIELILRHWELVRQQYIEERVVHPLLELPKPLSDWNFSVKKTQIAQVVRKMRHDGLLGAAAMLPHQHYEGDESNKLAVVYDLDAIDMAFQALLTSFPSHFEHRFAMKSCPLSFFIKRAIENKVGIECASIIEVQHALRLGCPPENIVFDSPCKTRRDIAFAISAGVELNADNFDELQIIREHAEELFHARRGSRATCRGLGCV
;
A
#
# COMPACT_ATOMS: atom_id res chain seq x y z
N MET A 1 -16.73 -10.28 -27.13
CA MET A 1 -16.35 -11.57 -26.54
C MET A 1 -16.44 -11.41 -25.03
N GLU A 2 -17.23 -12.25 -24.37
CA GLU A 2 -17.25 -12.31 -22.90
C GLU A 2 -15.86 -12.77 -22.45
N SER A 3 -15.03 -11.84 -21.99
CA SER A 3 -13.60 -12.06 -21.70
C SER A 3 -13.33 -12.67 -20.32
N ILE A 4 -14.38 -13.12 -19.63
CA ILE A 4 -14.33 -13.63 -18.27
C ILE A 4 -15.12 -14.92 -18.19
N VAL A 5 -14.42 -16.05 -18.05
CA VAL A 5 -15.04 -17.34 -17.78
C VAL A 5 -15.00 -17.59 -16.28
N SER A 6 -16.18 -17.75 -15.67
CA SER A 6 -16.33 -18.13 -14.27
C SER A 6 -16.75 -19.58 -14.18
N PHE A 7 -16.01 -20.41 -13.45
CA PHE A 7 -16.34 -21.82 -13.28
C PHE A 7 -16.19 -22.27 -11.83
N LYS A 8 -16.93 -23.33 -11.49
CA LYS A 8 -16.73 -24.08 -10.25
C LYS A 8 -15.75 -25.21 -10.53
N VAL A 9 -14.89 -25.48 -9.56
CA VAL A 9 -13.98 -26.62 -9.63
C VAL A 9 -14.64 -27.80 -8.90
N TRP A 10 -14.72 -28.95 -9.57
CA TRP A 10 -15.26 -30.19 -9.02
C TRP A 10 -14.11 -31.12 -8.63
N ASP A 11 -14.11 -31.57 -7.37
CA ASP A 11 -13.19 -32.59 -6.87
C ASP A 11 -13.84 -33.97 -7.07
N ALA A 12 -13.36 -34.71 -8.07
CA ALA A 12 -13.90 -36.04 -8.39
C ALA A 12 -13.61 -37.09 -7.29
N CYS A 13 -12.56 -36.91 -6.48
CA CYS A 13 -12.24 -37.82 -5.40
C CYS A 13 -13.19 -37.62 -4.20
N ARG A 14 -13.59 -36.38 -3.94
CA ARG A 14 -14.48 -36.02 -2.82
C ARG A 14 -15.96 -35.91 -3.20
N GLN A 15 -16.28 -35.93 -4.48
CA GLN A 15 -17.65 -35.76 -5.01
C GLN A 15 -18.30 -34.45 -4.55
N GLU A 16 -17.52 -33.37 -4.49
CA GLU A 16 -18.00 -32.04 -4.09
C GLU A 16 -17.33 -30.93 -4.90
N HIS A 17 -17.97 -29.76 -4.94
CA HIS A 17 -17.32 -28.55 -5.43
C HIS A 17 -16.38 -27.97 -4.38
N LEU A 18 -15.25 -27.42 -4.82
CA LEU A 18 -14.38 -26.68 -3.92
C LEU A 18 -15.10 -25.47 -3.34
N ASP A 19 -14.99 -25.31 -2.02
CA ASP A 19 -15.52 -24.16 -1.31
C ASP A 19 -14.63 -22.91 -1.50
N ALA A 20 -15.05 -21.79 -0.91
CA ALA A 20 -14.31 -20.53 -1.00
C ALA A 20 -12.91 -20.60 -0.36
N THR A 21 -12.68 -21.50 0.60
CA THR A 21 -11.39 -21.65 1.26
C THR A 21 -10.43 -22.44 0.36
N ARG A 22 -10.86 -23.60 -0.13
CA ARG A 22 -10.07 -24.43 -1.03
C ARG A 22 -9.83 -23.77 -2.38
N LEU A 23 -10.76 -22.96 -2.89
CA LEU A 23 -10.51 -22.17 -4.10
C LEU A 23 -9.44 -21.10 -3.89
N ARG A 24 -9.33 -20.52 -2.68
CA ARG A 24 -8.23 -19.60 -2.33
C ARG A 24 -6.89 -20.32 -2.22
N GLU A 25 -6.87 -21.54 -1.67
CA GLU A 25 -5.69 -22.39 -1.64
C GLU A 25 -5.24 -22.75 -3.07
N LEU A 26 -6.17 -23.20 -3.92
CA LEU A 26 -5.91 -23.48 -5.34
C LEU A 26 -5.39 -22.24 -6.09
N HIS A 27 -6.02 -21.08 -5.90
CA HIS A 27 -5.57 -19.80 -6.48
C HIS A 27 -4.14 -19.45 -6.06
N THR A 28 -3.82 -19.66 -4.78
CA THR A 28 -2.47 -19.44 -4.24
C THR A 28 -1.45 -20.38 -4.91
N LEU A 29 -1.78 -21.67 -5.05
CA LEU A 29 -0.91 -22.66 -5.69
C LEU A 29 -0.68 -22.37 -7.18
N LEU A 30 -1.71 -21.89 -7.90
CA LEU A 30 -1.59 -21.52 -9.32
C LEU A 30 -0.54 -20.42 -9.56
N SER A 31 -0.40 -19.49 -8.61
CA SER A 31 0.58 -18.39 -8.69
C SER A 31 2.02 -18.79 -8.33
N LYS A 32 2.23 -19.99 -7.77
CA LYS A 32 3.54 -20.49 -7.33
C LYS A 32 4.23 -21.32 -8.41
N ASP A 33 5.56 -21.37 -8.32
CA ASP A 33 6.37 -22.39 -8.97
C ASP A 33 6.27 -23.67 -8.12
N LEU A 34 5.81 -24.76 -8.72
CA LEU A 34 5.55 -26.04 -8.04
C LEU A 34 6.51 -27.14 -8.50
N SER A 35 7.55 -26.83 -9.28
CA SER A 35 8.48 -27.84 -9.83
C SER A 35 9.20 -28.63 -8.73
N ASP A 36 9.38 -28.04 -7.55
CA ASP A 36 10.05 -28.72 -6.42
C ASP A 36 9.21 -29.86 -5.81
N ALA A 37 7.91 -29.92 -6.11
CA ALA A 37 6.98 -30.89 -5.55
C ALA A 37 6.33 -31.80 -6.59
N LEU A 38 6.35 -31.41 -7.86
CA LEU A 38 5.61 -32.05 -8.93
C LEU A 38 6.54 -32.51 -10.06
N PRO A 39 6.28 -33.67 -10.67
CA PRO A 39 7.19 -34.32 -11.62
C PRO A 39 7.26 -33.66 -13.01
N ASP A 40 6.48 -32.61 -13.27
CA ASP A 40 6.30 -32.04 -14.62
C ASP A 40 6.83 -30.59 -14.70
N ASP A 41 8.07 -30.45 -15.15
CA ASP A 41 8.88 -29.22 -14.98
C ASP A 41 8.33 -27.99 -15.71
N ALA A 42 7.63 -28.14 -16.83
CA ALA A 42 7.16 -27.00 -17.61
C ALA A 42 5.84 -26.43 -17.04
N ILE A 43 4.86 -27.29 -16.77
CA ILE A 43 3.53 -26.89 -16.29
C ILE A 43 3.60 -26.53 -14.80
N ALA A 44 4.32 -27.30 -13.98
CA ALA A 44 4.46 -27.01 -12.56
C ALA A 44 5.15 -25.67 -12.30
N LYS A 45 6.13 -25.32 -13.15
CA LYS A 45 6.89 -24.07 -13.06
C LYS A 45 6.13 -22.83 -13.53
N THR A 46 5.19 -23.01 -14.45
CA THR A 46 4.43 -21.90 -15.06
C THR A 46 3.57 -21.20 -14.02
N ARG A 47 3.73 -19.89 -13.81
CA ARG A 47 2.90 -19.13 -12.85
C ARG A 47 1.65 -18.59 -13.54
N CYS A 48 0.47 -19.01 -13.06
CA CYS A 48 -0.81 -18.59 -13.60
C CYS A 48 -1.38 -17.47 -12.72
N LEU A 49 -1.49 -16.26 -13.28
CA LEU A 49 -2.06 -15.11 -12.59
C LEU A 49 -3.55 -15.00 -12.93
N LEU A 50 -4.40 -15.44 -12.00
CA LEU A 50 -5.86 -15.40 -12.15
C LEU A 50 -6.50 -14.40 -11.19
N GLY A 51 -7.72 -13.98 -11.52
CA GLY A 51 -8.55 -13.20 -10.60
C GLY A 51 -8.84 -13.98 -9.32
N GLN A 52 -8.95 -13.26 -8.20
CA GLN A 52 -9.26 -13.88 -6.91
C GLN A 52 -10.59 -14.65 -6.98
N PRO A 53 -10.71 -15.80 -6.28
CA PRO A 53 -11.97 -16.51 -6.17
C PRO A 53 -13.07 -15.61 -5.59
N VAL A 54 -14.26 -15.64 -6.19
CA VAL A 54 -15.38 -14.80 -5.76
C VAL A 54 -16.49 -15.70 -5.21
N GLN A 55 -16.99 -15.35 -4.03
CA GLN A 55 -18.15 -16.01 -3.45
C GLN A 55 -19.43 -15.54 -4.16
N LEU A 56 -20.26 -16.50 -4.58
CA LEU A 56 -21.49 -16.21 -5.32
C LEU A 56 -22.64 -15.82 -4.37
N GLY A 57 -22.53 -14.65 -3.74
CA GLY A 57 -23.57 -14.11 -2.87
C GLY A 57 -24.02 -15.10 -1.78
N LYS A 58 -25.32 -15.41 -1.74
CA LYS A 58 -25.91 -16.37 -0.77
C LYS A 58 -25.88 -17.84 -1.23
N LEU A 59 -25.40 -18.13 -2.44
CA LEU A 59 -25.35 -19.50 -2.94
C LEU A 59 -24.16 -20.25 -2.32
N PRO A 60 -24.32 -21.55 -2.00
CA PRO A 60 -23.20 -22.36 -1.55
C PRO A 60 -22.18 -22.52 -2.69
N GLY A 61 -20.95 -22.10 -2.41
CA GLY A 61 -19.80 -22.23 -3.31
C GLY A 61 -19.18 -20.90 -3.73
N ALA A 62 -17.98 -21.00 -4.31
CA ALA A 62 -17.28 -19.89 -4.94
C ALA A 62 -16.90 -20.28 -6.37
N VAL A 63 -16.49 -19.27 -7.15
CA VAL A 63 -16.02 -19.47 -8.52
C VAL A 63 -14.62 -18.93 -8.69
N LEU A 64 -13.84 -19.60 -9.53
CA LEU A 64 -12.57 -19.08 -10.04
C LEU A 64 -12.85 -18.35 -11.35
N ARG A 65 -12.16 -17.24 -11.58
CA ARG A 65 -12.31 -16.41 -12.78
C ARG A 65 -11.02 -16.44 -13.58
N ILE A 66 -11.11 -16.92 -14.81
CA ILE A 66 -10.07 -16.67 -15.82
C ILE A 66 -10.50 -15.42 -16.57
N ALA A 67 -9.67 -14.38 -16.50
CA ALA A 67 -9.88 -13.13 -17.20
C ALA A 67 -8.57 -12.76 -17.90
N MET A 68 -8.66 -12.24 -19.11
CA MET A 68 -7.51 -11.59 -19.75
C MET A 68 -7.04 -10.43 -18.85
N GLY A 69 -5.81 -10.49 -18.36
CA GLY A 69 -5.22 -9.44 -17.53
C GLY A 69 -5.06 -8.12 -18.27
N ALA A 70 -4.96 -7.00 -17.54
CA ALA A 70 -4.78 -5.66 -18.13
C ALA A 70 -3.50 -5.55 -18.98
N ASP A 71 -2.43 -6.25 -18.59
CA ASP A 71 -1.19 -6.33 -19.37
C ASP A 71 -1.39 -7.03 -20.72
N MET A 72 -2.33 -7.99 -20.79
CA MET A 72 -2.65 -8.76 -22.00
C MET A 72 -3.47 -7.92 -23.00
N VAL A 73 -4.41 -7.09 -22.51
CA VAL A 73 -5.17 -6.14 -23.34
C VAL A 73 -4.24 -5.14 -24.01
N ASN A 74 -3.24 -4.65 -23.28
CA ASN A 74 -2.24 -3.75 -23.84
C ASN A 74 -1.39 -4.44 -24.92
N VAL A 75 -0.91 -5.66 -24.70
CA VAL A 75 -0.11 -6.38 -25.71
C VAL A 75 -0.90 -6.65 -26.99
N VAL A 76 -2.16 -7.09 -26.89
CA VAL A 76 -3.04 -7.33 -28.05
C VAL A 76 -3.38 -6.02 -28.77
N TYR A 77 -3.69 -4.96 -28.02
CA TYR A 77 -4.02 -3.66 -28.58
C TYR A 77 -2.82 -3.02 -29.30
N TYR A 78 -1.63 -3.03 -28.68
CA TYR A 78 -0.44 -2.43 -29.28
C TYR A 78 0.16 -3.28 -30.42
N ARG A 79 0.10 -4.62 -30.37
CA ARG A 79 0.61 -5.47 -31.48
C ARG A 79 -0.31 -5.46 -32.70
N SER A 80 -1.63 -5.42 -32.52
CA SER A 80 -2.57 -5.31 -33.65
C SER A 80 -2.45 -3.98 -34.40
N LEU A 81 -2.00 -2.91 -33.73
CA LEU A 81 -1.71 -1.61 -34.33
C LEU A 81 -0.39 -1.56 -35.10
N GLN A 82 0.60 -2.40 -34.78
CA GLN A 82 1.94 -2.32 -35.38
C GLN A 82 2.18 -3.29 -36.55
N GLU A 83 1.57 -4.47 -36.55
CA GLU A 83 1.97 -5.54 -37.48
C GLU A 83 0.89 -5.96 -38.49
N GLY A 84 -0.34 -5.44 -38.39
CA GLY A 84 -1.44 -5.82 -39.30
C GLY A 84 -1.79 -7.32 -39.23
N THR A 85 -1.36 -8.01 -38.17
CA THR A 85 -1.49 -9.45 -37.97
C THR A 85 -2.95 -9.82 -37.70
N ASP A 86 -3.40 -10.94 -38.28
CA ASP A 86 -4.76 -11.44 -38.13
C ASP A 86 -5.09 -11.69 -36.65
N LEU A 87 -6.13 -11.01 -36.16
CA LEU A 87 -6.60 -11.09 -34.77
C LEU A 87 -6.88 -12.53 -34.33
N ARG A 88 -7.18 -13.44 -35.26
CA ARG A 88 -7.43 -14.86 -34.96
C ARG A 88 -6.18 -15.62 -34.53
N ALA A 89 -5.05 -15.42 -35.22
CA ALA A 89 -3.79 -16.09 -34.86
C ALA A 89 -3.25 -15.62 -33.50
N LEU A 90 -3.47 -14.34 -33.18
CA LEU A 90 -3.17 -13.80 -31.84
C LEU A 90 -4.07 -14.44 -30.77
N VAL A 91 -5.36 -14.65 -31.06
CA VAL A 91 -6.29 -15.34 -30.14
C VAL A 91 -5.91 -16.80 -29.92
N ASP A 92 -5.38 -17.50 -30.94
CA ASP A 92 -4.97 -18.91 -30.83
C ASP A 92 -3.78 -19.09 -29.84
N ASP A 93 -2.77 -18.21 -29.86
CA ASP A 93 -1.67 -18.19 -28.86
C ASP A 93 -2.18 -18.03 -27.40
N TYR A 94 -3.38 -17.49 -27.21
CA TYR A 94 -4.01 -17.32 -25.89
C TYR A 94 -4.92 -18.48 -25.49
N VAL A 95 -5.50 -19.21 -26.46
CA VAL A 95 -6.18 -20.49 -26.19
C VAL A 95 -5.18 -21.47 -25.56
N ASP A 96 -3.93 -21.45 -26.03
CA ASP A 96 -2.84 -22.25 -25.46
C ASP A 96 -2.55 -21.88 -23.98
N GLN A 97 -2.72 -20.60 -23.60
CA GLN A 97 -2.55 -20.17 -22.19
C GLN A 97 -3.69 -20.66 -21.29
N ASP A 98 -4.92 -20.63 -21.77
CA ASP A 98 -6.08 -21.18 -21.05
C ASP A 98 -5.94 -22.69 -20.89
N GLU A 99 -5.45 -23.39 -21.91
CA GLU A 99 -5.15 -24.82 -21.83
C GLU A 99 -4.07 -25.11 -20.77
N LEU A 100 -2.99 -24.34 -20.73
CA LEU A 100 -1.95 -24.47 -19.70
C LEU A 100 -2.49 -24.23 -18.28
N ILE A 101 -3.39 -23.25 -18.11
CA ILE A 101 -4.03 -23.00 -16.82
C ILE A 101 -4.89 -24.20 -16.40
N LEU A 102 -5.69 -24.76 -17.31
CA LEU A 102 -6.52 -25.93 -17.03
C LEU A 102 -5.68 -27.17 -16.73
N GLN A 103 -4.61 -27.41 -17.49
CA GLN A 103 -3.65 -28.50 -17.24
C GLN A 103 -2.96 -28.34 -15.89
N LYS A 104 -2.56 -27.11 -15.51
CA LYS A 104 -1.97 -26.85 -14.19
C LYS A 104 -2.99 -27.04 -13.05
N ILE A 105 -4.24 -26.63 -13.23
CA ILE A 105 -5.33 -26.90 -12.28
C ILE A 105 -5.48 -28.41 -12.08
N GLU A 106 -5.55 -29.17 -13.17
CA GLU A 106 -5.65 -30.63 -13.10
C GLU A 106 -4.44 -31.24 -12.37
N LEU A 107 -3.22 -30.80 -12.71
CA LEU A 107 -1.99 -31.28 -12.07
C LEU A 107 -1.98 -31.02 -10.56
N ILE A 108 -2.39 -29.82 -10.13
CA ILE A 108 -2.52 -29.45 -8.71
C ILE A 108 -3.57 -30.32 -8.01
N LEU A 109 -4.74 -30.50 -8.61
CA LEU A 109 -5.82 -31.29 -8.01
C LEU A 109 -5.45 -32.77 -7.88
N ARG A 110 -4.72 -33.33 -8.86
CA ARG A 110 -4.21 -34.72 -8.80
C ARG A 110 -3.23 -34.93 -7.65
N HIS A 111 -2.47 -33.90 -7.28
CA HIS A 111 -1.46 -33.97 -6.22
C HIS A 111 -1.85 -33.13 -5.00
N TRP A 112 -3.16 -32.89 -4.81
CA TRP A 112 -3.70 -31.90 -3.89
C TRP A 112 -3.10 -32.00 -2.48
N GLU A 113 -3.10 -33.20 -1.90
CA GLU A 113 -2.59 -33.41 -0.54
C GLU A 113 -1.10 -33.06 -0.43
N LEU A 114 -0.28 -33.46 -1.41
CA LEU A 114 1.16 -33.21 -1.41
C LEU A 114 1.47 -31.71 -1.47
N VAL A 115 0.88 -31.02 -2.46
CA VAL A 115 1.17 -29.58 -2.66
C VAL A 115 0.51 -28.72 -1.59
N ARG A 116 -0.66 -29.10 -1.08
CA ARG A 116 -1.30 -28.43 0.04
C ARG A 116 -0.49 -28.62 1.31
N GLN A 117 -0.02 -29.84 1.58
CA GLN A 117 0.85 -30.11 2.70
C GLN A 117 2.14 -29.29 2.62
N GLN A 118 2.78 -29.17 1.46
CA GLN A 118 4.07 -28.48 1.33
C GLN A 118 3.98 -26.94 1.23
N TYR A 119 2.95 -26.40 0.57
CA TYR A 119 2.87 -24.97 0.24
C TYR A 119 1.78 -24.20 0.98
N ILE A 120 0.88 -24.89 1.69
CA ILE A 120 -0.25 -24.28 2.42
C ILE A 120 -0.22 -24.66 3.91
N GLU A 121 -0.09 -25.95 4.23
CA GLU A 121 -0.18 -26.46 5.62
C GLU A 121 1.16 -26.61 6.33
N GLU A 122 2.25 -26.92 5.62
CA GLU A 122 3.59 -26.75 6.16
C GLU A 122 3.68 -25.29 6.54
N ARG A 123 3.70 -25.06 7.85
CA ARG A 123 4.29 -23.84 8.37
C ARG A 123 5.60 -23.74 7.63
N VAL A 124 5.76 -22.66 6.88
CA VAL A 124 7.08 -22.11 6.64
C VAL A 124 7.66 -21.99 8.05
N VAL A 125 8.40 -23.02 8.47
CA VAL A 125 9.42 -22.86 9.48
C VAL A 125 10.33 -21.91 8.74
N HIS A 126 10.08 -20.62 8.96
CA HIS A 126 11.07 -19.62 8.64
C HIS A 126 12.34 -20.23 9.21
N PRO A 127 13.40 -20.46 8.40
CA PRO A 127 14.69 -20.79 8.99
C PRO A 127 14.82 -19.77 10.09
N LEU A 128 14.87 -20.24 11.36
CA LEU A 128 14.78 -19.42 12.58
C LEU A 128 15.37 -18.10 12.19
N LEU A 129 14.51 -17.09 11.95
CA LEU A 129 14.86 -15.87 11.21
C LEU A 129 16.23 -15.54 11.76
N GLU A 130 17.33 -15.74 11.01
CA GLU A 130 18.66 -15.73 11.64
C GLU A 130 18.64 -14.43 12.40
N LEU A 131 18.56 -14.53 13.74
CA LEU A 131 18.24 -13.38 14.57
C LEU A 131 19.27 -12.40 14.09
N PRO A 132 18.86 -11.29 13.43
CA PRO A 132 19.78 -10.50 12.63
C PRO A 132 20.98 -10.35 13.52
N LYS A 133 22.13 -10.89 13.06
CA LYS A 133 23.36 -11.14 13.85
C LYS A 133 23.30 -10.28 15.12
N PRO A 134 23.34 -10.81 16.36
CA PRO A 134 23.06 -10.01 17.56
C PRO A 134 23.73 -8.64 17.42
N LEU A 135 23.05 -7.51 17.73
CA LEU A 135 23.51 -6.15 17.38
C LEU A 135 25.03 -5.90 17.57
N SER A 136 25.67 -6.65 18.48
CA SER A 136 27.12 -6.78 18.67
C SER A 136 27.94 -7.12 17.40
N ASP A 137 27.39 -7.91 16.49
CA ASP A 137 28.03 -8.53 15.33
C ASP A 137 27.75 -7.76 14.03
N TRP A 138 26.92 -6.72 14.10
CA TRP A 138 26.69 -5.78 13.00
C TRP A 138 27.75 -4.69 13.07
N ASN A 139 28.47 -4.52 11.96
CA ASN A 139 29.40 -3.43 11.82
C ASN A 139 28.64 -2.13 11.50
N PHE A 140 28.11 -1.46 12.53
CA PHE A 140 27.55 -0.10 12.44
C PHE A 140 28.64 0.99 12.34
N SER A 141 29.89 0.64 12.03
CA SER A 141 30.95 1.63 11.90
C SER A 141 30.70 2.50 10.67
N VAL A 142 30.18 3.70 10.93
CA VAL A 142 30.09 4.76 9.94
C VAL A 142 31.48 5.38 9.78
N LYS A 143 31.92 5.66 8.54
CA LYS A 143 33.16 6.43 8.32
C LYS A 143 33.04 7.73 9.13
N LYS A 144 34.11 8.14 9.83
CA LYS A 144 34.05 9.34 10.69
C LYS A 144 33.52 10.58 9.96
N THR A 145 33.80 10.69 8.66
CA THR A 145 33.32 11.74 7.75
C THR A 145 31.79 11.73 7.52
N GLN A 146 31.14 10.57 7.63
CA GLN A 146 29.71 10.36 7.42
C GLN A 146 28.88 10.41 8.72
N ILE A 147 29.52 10.48 9.90
CA ILE A 147 28.79 10.70 11.15
C ILE A 147 28.27 12.14 11.13
N ALA A 148 26.95 12.33 11.22
CA ALA A 148 26.33 13.66 11.29
C ALA A 148 26.97 14.50 12.41
N GLN A 149 27.19 15.79 12.17
CA GLN A 149 27.86 16.67 13.13
C GLN A 149 27.17 16.67 14.50
N VAL A 150 25.83 16.61 14.51
CA VAL A 150 25.02 16.49 15.73
C VAL A 150 25.37 15.25 16.54
N VAL A 151 25.55 14.08 15.91
CA VAL A 151 25.92 12.84 16.60
C VAL A 151 27.33 12.92 17.16
N ARG A 152 28.27 13.56 16.43
CA ARG A 152 29.62 13.82 16.96
C ARG A 152 29.58 14.72 18.18
N LYS A 153 28.76 15.79 18.15
CA LYS A 153 28.57 16.70 19.28
C LYS A 153 27.92 15.99 20.48
N MET A 154 26.87 15.19 20.26
CA MET A 154 26.23 14.42 21.33
C MET A 154 27.19 13.42 22.00
N ARG A 155 28.08 12.79 21.22
CA ARG A 155 29.14 11.94 21.78
C ARG A 155 30.20 12.74 22.54
N HIS A 156 30.63 13.87 21.99
CA HIS A 156 31.59 14.77 22.65
C HIS A 156 31.03 15.30 23.98
N ASP A 157 29.76 15.67 24.01
CA ASP A 157 29.07 16.22 25.18
C ASP A 157 28.62 15.10 26.16
N GLY A 158 28.96 13.84 25.90
CA GLY A 158 28.68 12.71 26.78
C GLY A 158 27.22 12.23 26.80
N LEU A 159 26.36 12.74 25.91
CA LEU A 159 24.95 12.35 25.80
C LEU A 159 24.77 10.94 25.21
N LEU A 160 25.68 10.52 24.34
CA LEU A 160 25.74 9.16 23.77
C LEU A 160 27.04 8.47 24.22
N GLY A 161 26.93 7.32 24.88
CA GLY A 161 28.07 6.46 25.24
C GLY A 161 28.65 6.64 26.65
N ALA A 162 28.04 7.44 27.53
CA ALA A 162 28.53 7.66 28.90
C ALA A 162 28.13 6.55 29.91
N ALA A 163 28.29 5.28 29.56
CA ALA A 163 28.13 4.18 30.52
C ALA A 163 29.44 3.80 31.24
N ALA A 164 30.56 4.48 30.96
CA ALA A 164 31.89 3.99 31.38
C ALA A 164 32.60 4.79 32.49
N MET A 165 31.94 5.75 33.18
CA MET A 165 32.65 6.62 34.15
C MET A 165 31.94 6.86 35.49
N LEU A 166 31.18 5.88 36.00
CA LEU A 166 30.82 5.86 37.43
C LEU A 166 31.31 4.55 38.05
N PRO A 167 32.37 4.57 38.89
CA PRO A 167 32.82 3.39 39.60
C PRO A 167 31.81 3.08 40.71
N HIS A 168 31.24 1.87 40.65
CA HIS A 168 30.48 1.20 41.71
C HIS A 168 29.09 1.75 42.03
N GLN A 169 28.11 1.43 41.20
CA GLN A 169 26.77 1.09 41.69
C GLN A 169 26.29 -0.18 40.99
N HIS A 170 26.08 -1.25 41.77
CA HIS A 170 25.34 -2.42 41.33
C HIS A 170 23.92 -1.99 40.96
N TYR A 171 23.66 -1.93 39.66
CA TYR A 171 22.30 -1.86 39.12
C TYR A 171 21.90 -3.29 38.73
N GLU A 172 21.17 -3.96 39.62
CA GLU A 172 20.30 -5.08 39.25
C GLU A 172 19.03 -4.49 38.65
N GLY A 173 18.88 -4.53 37.33
CA GLY A 173 17.67 -4.07 36.65
C GLY A 173 17.89 -3.61 35.21
N ASP A 174 17.69 -4.55 34.28
CA ASP A 174 17.42 -4.41 32.84
C ASP A 174 18.48 -3.64 32.00
N GLU A 175 19.27 -4.38 31.21
CA GLU A 175 20.11 -3.82 30.13
C GLU A 175 19.23 -3.29 28.98
N SER A 176 18.39 -2.29 29.25
CA SER A 176 17.63 -1.61 28.21
C SER A 176 18.63 -0.81 27.37
N ASN A 177 18.98 -1.31 26.19
CA ASN A 177 19.74 -0.56 25.20
C ASN A 177 19.06 0.80 24.99
N LYS A 178 19.72 1.88 25.43
CA LYS A 178 19.21 3.24 25.24
C LYS A 178 19.28 3.57 23.75
N LEU A 179 18.16 3.42 23.05
CA LEU A 179 18.02 3.77 21.65
C LEU A 179 17.65 5.25 21.52
N ALA A 180 18.33 5.95 20.60
CA ALA A 180 17.99 7.31 20.23
C ALA A 180 17.82 7.39 18.71
N VAL A 181 16.76 8.08 18.27
CA VAL A 181 16.57 8.46 16.87
C VAL A 181 16.94 9.93 16.75
N VAL A 182 17.88 10.23 15.85
CA VAL A 182 18.40 11.58 15.64
C VAL A 182 18.03 12.02 14.22
N TYR A 183 17.42 13.19 14.11
CA TYR A 183 17.06 13.81 12.84
C TYR A 183 18.03 14.95 12.53
N ASP A 184 18.56 14.95 11.31
CA ASP A 184 19.27 16.10 10.76
C ASP A 184 18.24 17.03 10.11
N LEU A 185 17.90 18.12 10.83
CA LEU A 185 16.87 19.05 10.38
C LEU A 185 17.30 19.85 9.15
N ASP A 186 18.60 20.05 8.94
CA ASP A 186 19.12 20.76 7.77
C ASP A 186 19.03 19.86 6.54
N ALA A 187 19.32 18.55 6.70
CA ALA A 187 19.13 17.57 5.64
C ALA A 187 17.66 17.44 5.21
N ILE A 188 16.72 17.56 6.15
CA ILE A 188 15.28 17.56 5.86
C ILE A 188 14.89 18.79 5.03
N ASP A 189 15.33 19.98 5.42
CA ASP A 189 15.09 21.21 4.64
C ASP A 189 15.68 21.08 3.24
N MET A 190 16.92 20.61 3.12
CA MET A 190 17.56 20.41 1.82
C MET A 190 16.78 19.41 0.96
N ALA A 191 16.23 18.35 1.54
CA ALA A 191 15.40 17.40 0.81
C ALA A 191 14.11 18.03 0.27
N PHE A 192 13.44 18.87 1.07
CA PHE A 192 12.26 19.62 0.60
C PHE A 192 12.62 20.60 -0.52
N GLN A 193 13.70 21.37 -0.36
CA GLN A 193 14.13 22.31 -1.39
C GLN A 193 14.58 21.61 -2.67
N ALA A 194 15.27 20.48 -2.57
CA ALA A 194 15.64 19.66 -3.73
C ALA A 194 14.40 19.15 -4.47
N LEU A 195 13.37 18.69 -3.74
CA LEU A 195 12.10 18.28 -4.34
C LEU A 195 11.43 19.45 -5.06
N LEU A 196 11.25 20.60 -4.39
CA LEU A 196 10.56 21.76 -4.95
C LEU A 196 11.25 22.32 -6.20
N THR A 197 12.59 22.32 -6.22
CA THR A 197 13.37 22.83 -7.35
C THR A 197 13.48 21.86 -8.52
N SER A 198 13.17 20.58 -8.30
CA SER A 198 13.23 19.54 -9.35
C SER A 198 12.00 19.53 -10.26
N PHE A 199 10.90 20.16 -9.83
CA PHE A 199 9.64 20.21 -10.58
C PHE A 199 9.27 21.66 -10.94
N PRO A 200 8.54 21.88 -12.06
CA PRO A 200 7.97 23.19 -12.36
C PRO A 200 7.05 23.72 -11.24
N SER A 201 6.97 25.05 -11.11
CA SER A 201 6.21 25.75 -10.05
C SER A 201 4.70 25.48 -10.01
N HIS A 202 4.13 24.81 -11.01
CA HIS A 202 2.70 24.46 -11.02
C HIS A 202 2.42 23.08 -10.38
N PHE A 203 3.47 22.34 -10.01
CA PHE A 203 3.30 21.12 -9.22
C PHE A 203 3.19 21.47 -7.74
N GLU A 204 2.18 20.92 -7.10
CA GLU A 204 2.02 21.00 -5.65
C GLU A 204 2.62 19.76 -5.00
N HIS A 205 3.40 19.97 -3.94
CA HIS A 205 4.04 18.89 -3.21
C HIS A 205 3.38 18.75 -1.84
N ARG A 206 2.98 17.53 -1.49
CA ARG A 206 2.39 17.21 -0.19
C ARG A 206 3.17 16.09 0.49
N PHE A 207 3.63 16.34 1.72
CA PHE A 207 4.36 15.37 2.51
C PHE A 207 3.40 14.38 3.17
N ALA A 208 3.66 13.09 2.96
CA ALA A 208 2.88 12.01 3.57
C ALA A 208 3.13 11.91 5.07
N MET A 209 2.21 12.44 5.88
CA MET A 209 2.37 12.56 7.34
C MET A 209 2.63 11.21 8.03
N LYS A 210 2.01 10.13 7.53
CA LYS A 210 2.19 8.76 8.02
C LYS A 210 3.65 8.29 8.08
N SER A 211 4.54 8.89 7.28
CA SER A 211 5.97 8.55 7.28
C SER A 211 6.73 9.10 8.48
N CYS A 212 6.35 10.27 8.99
CA CYS A 212 6.93 10.90 10.17
C CYS A 212 5.92 11.88 10.81
N PRO A 213 5.02 11.40 11.69
CA PRO A 213 3.94 12.21 12.25
C PRO A 213 4.39 13.12 13.42
N LEU A 214 5.70 13.40 13.52
CA LEU A 214 6.27 14.22 14.58
C LEU A 214 6.01 15.70 14.28
N SER A 215 5.44 16.43 15.24
CA SER A 215 5.00 17.81 15.04
C SER A 215 6.10 18.75 14.55
N PHE A 216 7.35 18.55 14.97
CA PHE A 216 8.47 19.36 14.47
C PHE A 216 8.72 19.13 12.98
N PHE A 217 8.58 17.89 12.50
CA PHE A 217 8.80 17.54 11.10
C PHE A 217 7.70 18.15 10.22
N ILE A 218 6.45 18.05 10.67
CA ILE A 218 5.30 18.64 9.98
C ILE A 218 5.42 20.17 9.93
N LYS A 219 5.84 20.82 11.01
CA LYS A 219 6.14 22.26 11.00
C LYS A 219 7.20 22.63 9.97
N ARG A 220 8.28 21.85 9.85
CA ARG A 220 9.34 22.09 8.85
C ARG A 220 8.82 21.96 7.43
N ALA A 221 7.95 20.98 7.15
CA ALA A 221 7.28 20.89 5.84
C ALA A 221 6.45 22.15 5.53
N ILE A 222 5.64 22.62 6.49
CA ILE A 222 4.83 23.84 6.35
C ILE A 222 5.70 25.08 6.13
N GLU A 223 6.79 25.22 6.88
CA GLU A 223 7.76 26.32 6.74
C GLU A 223 8.41 26.33 5.34
N ASN A 224 8.70 25.15 4.80
CA ASN A 224 9.23 24.97 3.44
C ASN A 224 8.15 25.07 2.34
N LYS A 225 6.91 25.45 2.67
CA LYS A 225 5.78 25.56 1.72
C LYS A 225 5.39 24.25 1.04
N VAL A 226 5.62 23.13 1.72
CA VAL A 226 5.15 21.81 1.32
C VAL A 226 3.83 21.55 2.05
N GLY A 227 2.79 21.14 1.30
CA GLY A 227 1.51 20.75 1.87
C GLY A 227 1.60 19.41 2.62
N ILE A 228 0.49 18.96 3.20
CA ILE A 228 0.46 17.73 4.01
C ILE A 228 -0.58 16.77 3.43
N GLU A 229 -0.17 15.53 3.19
CA GLU A 229 -1.06 14.41 2.93
C GLU A 229 -1.33 13.66 4.24
N CYS A 230 -2.62 13.48 4.54
CA CYS A 230 -3.10 12.84 5.74
C CYS A 230 -3.92 11.60 5.36
N ALA A 231 -3.65 10.48 6.03
CA ALA A 231 -4.35 9.22 5.82
C ALA A 231 -5.48 8.97 6.84
N SER A 232 -5.64 9.88 7.80
CA SER A 232 -6.67 9.82 8.85
C SER A 232 -7.16 11.21 9.27
N ILE A 233 -8.38 11.26 9.83
CA ILE A 233 -8.94 12.50 10.37
C ILE A 233 -8.09 13.11 11.51
N ILE A 234 -7.40 12.26 12.28
CA ILE A 234 -6.54 12.69 13.39
C ILE A 234 -5.31 13.43 12.85
N GLU A 235 -4.74 12.97 11.74
CA GLU A 235 -3.64 13.64 11.04
C GLU A 235 -4.10 14.96 10.43
N VAL A 236 -5.29 15.01 9.81
CA VAL A 236 -5.87 16.27 9.30
C VAL A 236 -5.99 17.30 10.44
N GLN A 237 -6.58 16.89 11.56
CA GLN A 237 -6.69 17.76 12.74
C GLN A 237 -5.32 18.16 13.30
N HIS A 238 -4.32 17.28 13.23
CA HIS A 238 -2.97 17.59 13.67
C HIS A 238 -2.32 18.66 12.78
N ALA A 239 -2.39 18.50 11.46
CA ALA A 239 -1.87 19.47 10.49
C ALA A 239 -2.54 20.85 10.66
N LEU A 240 -3.86 20.88 10.83
CA LEU A 240 -4.61 22.11 11.13
C LEU A 240 -4.16 22.77 12.45
N ARG A 241 -4.00 21.99 13.53
CA ARG A 241 -3.50 22.50 14.82
C ARG A 241 -2.09 23.08 14.75
N LEU A 242 -1.26 22.57 13.83
CA LEU A 242 0.08 23.09 13.58
C LEU A 242 0.11 24.32 12.67
N GLY A 243 -1.04 24.77 12.17
CA GLY A 243 -1.17 25.97 11.35
C GLY A 243 -0.97 25.73 9.86
N CYS A 244 -1.08 24.50 9.37
CA CYS A 244 -1.11 24.24 7.93
C CYS A 244 -2.39 24.85 7.33
N PRO A 245 -2.31 25.67 6.27
CA PRO A 245 -3.49 26.16 5.57
C PRO A 245 -4.35 24.99 5.08
N PRO A 246 -5.68 24.98 5.32
CA PRO A 246 -6.54 23.87 4.94
C PRO A 246 -6.42 23.46 3.47
N GLU A 247 -6.27 24.43 2.57
CA GLU A 247 -6.10 24.23 1.14
C GLU A 247 -4.82 23.45 0.77
N ASN A 248 -3.83 23.45 1.66
CA ASN A 248 -2.58 22.70 1.48
C ASN A 248 -2.61 21.32 2.15
N ILE A 249 -3.76 20.91 2.70
CA ILE A 249 -3.96 19.59 3.30
C ILE A 249 -4.80 18.74 2.34
N VAL A 250 -4.32 17.55 2.00
CA VAL A 250 -5.14 16.52 1.34
C VAL A 250 -5.45 15.40 2.32
N PHE A 251 -6.71 15.00 2.39
CA PHE A 251 -7.15 13.82 3.12
C PHE A 251 -7.36 12.65 2.14
N ASP A 252 -6.47 11.66 2.20
CA ASP A 252 -6.40 10.53 1.29
C ASP A 252 -6.43 9.20 2.06
N SER A 253 -7.56 8.50 2.02
CA SER A 253 -7.78 7.30 2.84
C SER A 253 -8.88 6.42 2.22
N PRO A 254 -8.75 5.08 2.19
CA PRO A 254 -9.77 4.23 1.57
C PRO A 254 -11.03 4.03 2.43
N CYS A 255 -11.06 4.57 3.65
CA CYS A 255 -12.11 4.28 4.63
C CYS A 255 -12.63 5.53 5.36
N LYS A 256 -12.75 6.68 4.66
CA LYS A 256 -13.23 7.92 5.28
C LYS A 256 -14.70 7.76 5.70
N THR A 257 -15.02 8.16 6.93
CA THR A 257 -16.42 8.17 7.36
C THR A 257 -17.15 9.41 6.85
N ARG A 258 -18.48 9.37 6.75
CA ARG A 258 -19.31 10.56 6.43
C ARG A 258 -18.99 11.75 7.33
N ARG A 259 -18.77 11.49 8.62
CA ARG A 259 -18.41 12.53 9.60
C ARG A 259 -17.04 13.15 9.30
N ASP A 260 -16.06 12.34 8.92
CA ASP A 260 -14.71 12.83 8.61
C ASP A 260 -14.71 13.64 7.31
N ILE A 261 -15.45 13.18 6.29
CA ILE A 261 -15.66 13.92 5.04
C ILE A 261 -16.33 15.26 5.32
N ALA A 262 -17.44 15.28 6.07
CA ALA A 262 -18.14 16.51 6.43
C ALA A 262 -17.23 17.51 7.17
N PHE A 263 -16.41 17.01 8.10
CA PHE A 263 -15.42 17.83 8.80
C PHE A 263 -14.38 18.42 7.84
N ALA A 264 -13.79 17.59 6.98
CA ALA A 264 -12.75 18.03 6.04
C ALA A 264 -13.28 19.11 5.09
N ILE A 265 -14.47 18.90 4.49
CA ILE A 265 -15.09 19.91 3.61
C ILE A 265 -15.38 21.20 4.38
N SER A 266 -15.93 21.10 5.60
CA SER A 266 -16.25 22.28 6.42
C SER A 266 -14.99 23.07 6.82
N ALA A 267 -13.87 22.37 7.04
CA ALA A 267 -12.58 22.96 7.36
C ALA A 267 -11.87 23.55 6.12
N GLY A 268 -12.34 23.28 4.90
CA GLY A 268 -11.67 23.69 3.66
C GLY A 268 -10.49 22.79 3.26
N VAL A 269 -10.44 21.57 3.78
CA VAL A 269 -9.42 20.57 3.46
C VAL A 269 -9.79 19.86 2.15
N GLU A 270 -8.80 19.61 1.31
CA GLU A 270 -9.02 18.87 0.07
C GLU A 270 -9.16 17.37 0.32
N LEU A 271 -9.97 16.71 -0.50
CA LEU A 271 -10.31 15.30 -0.37
C LEU A 271 -9.94 14.56 -1.63
N ASN A 272 -9.20 13.46 -1.48
CA ASN A 272 -9.06 12.46 -2.53
C ASN A 272 -10.14 11.40 -2.33
N ALA A 273 -11.13 11.33 -3.23
CA ALA A 273 -12.20 10.34 -3.12
C ALA A 273 -11.69 8.96 -3.58
N ASP A 274 -11.80 7.95 -2.73
CA ASP A 274 -11.30 6.60 -3.04
C ASP A 274 -12.28 5.79 -3.91
N ASN A 275 -13.58 6.05 -3.76
CA ASN A 275 -14.63 5.31 -4.45
C ASN A 275 -15.89 6.17 -4.73
N PHE A 276 -16.84 5.61 -5.49
CA PHE A 276 -18.06 6.31 -5.89
C PHE A 276 -18.99 6.65 -4.71
N ASP A 277 -18.99 5.84 -3.64
CA ASP A 277 -19.80 6.12 -2.45
C ASP A 277 -19.26 7.36 -1.72
N GLU A 278 -17.93 7.49 -1.60
CA GLU A 278 -17.30 8.72 -1.07
C GLU A 278 -17.62 9.93 -1.94
N LEU A 279 -17.57 9.81 -3.28
CA LEU A 279 -17.94 10.91 -4.19
C LEU A 279 -19.38 11.37 -3.97
N GLN A 280 -20.31 10.43 -3.75
CA GLN A 280 -21.70 10.77 -3.45
C GLN A 280 -21.82 11.54 -2.13
N ILE A 281 -21.13 11.09 -1.08
CA ILE A 281 -21.11 11.76 0.23
C ILE A 281 -20.54 13.18 0.09
N ILE A 282 -19.44 13.33 -0.65
CA ILE A 282 -18.80 14.62 -0.89
C ILE A 282 -19.76 15.57 -1.60
N ARG A 283 -20.46 15.09 -2.65
CA ARG A 283 -21.46 15.88 -3.37
C ARG A 283 -22.58 16.36 -2.45
N GLU A 284 -23.16 15.46 -1.65
CA GLU A 284 -24.25 15.78 -0.71
C GLU A 284 -23.83 16.92 0.23
N HIS A 285 -22.65 16.84 0.85
CA HIS A 285 -22.16 17.88 1.75
C HIS A 285 -21.73 19.18 1.06
N ALA A 286 -21.19 19.10 -0.16
CA ALA A 286 -20.84 20.28 -0.94
C ALA A 286 -22.10 21.10 -1.33
N GLU A 287 -23.19 20.42 -1.71
CA GLU A 287 -24.48 21.03 -2.01
C GLU A 287 -25.07 21.71 -0.77
N GLU A 288 -25.09 21.02 0.37
CA GLU A 288 -25.55 21.57 1.66
C GLU A 288 -24.83 22.89 2.02
N LEU A 289 -23.50 22.91 1.93
CA LEU A 289 -22.69 24.10 2.19
C LEU A 289 -22.96 25.22 1.19
N PHE A 290 -23.16 24.90 -0.08
CA PHE A 290 -23.47 25.88 -1.11
C PHE A 290 -24.84 26.54 -0.86
N HIS A 291 -25.85 25.75 -0.47
CA HIS A 291 -27.17 26.25 -0.09
C HIS A 291 -27.13 27.11 1.19
N ALA A 292 -26.40 26.69 2.22
CA ALA A 292 -26.21 27.47 3.45
C ALA A 292 -25.54 28.82 3.19
N ARG A 293 -24.55 28.88 2.28
CA ARG A 293 -23.86 30.12 1.87
C ARG A 293 -24.75 31.07 1.05
N ARG A 294 -25.74 30.55 0.30
CA ARG A 294 -26.75 31.39 -0.39
C ARG A 294 -27.81 31.92 0.57
N GLY A 295 -28.27 31.10 1.52
CA GLY A 295 -29.24 31.52 2.55
C GLY A 295 -28.70 32.65 3.44
N SER A 296 -27.41 32.62 3.76
CA SER A 296 -26.73 33.67 4.54
C SER A 296 -26.43 34.96 3.76
N ARG A 297 -26.33 34.92 2.42
CA ARG A 297 -26.29 36.15 1.60
C ARG A 297 -27.66 36.80 1.42
N ALA A 298 -28.76 36.06 1.58
CA ALA A 298 -30.10 36.62 1.50
C ALA A 298 -30.47 37.52 2.70
N THR A 299 -29.75 37.44 3.81
CA THR A 299 -29.97 38.24 5.03
C THR A 299 -29.04 39.45 5.19
N CYS A 300 -28.04 39.64 4.33
CA CYS A 300 -27.22 40.86 4.30
C CYS A 300 -27.71 41.83 3.21
N ARG A 301 -28.93 42.35 3.36
CA ARG A 301 -29.30 43.66 2.79
C ARG A 301 -29.03 44.73 3.84
N GLY A 302 -27.83 45.27 3.83
CA GLY A 302 -27.48 46.42 4.66
C GLY A 302 -26.01 46.42 5.04
N LEU A 303 -25.15 46.86 4.11
CA LEU A 303 -24.06 47.82 4.31
C LEU A 303 -23.10 47.77 3.12
N GLY A 304 -23.16 48.82 2.31
CA GLY A 304 -22.01 49.46 1.65
C GLY A 304 -21.25 48.69 0.57
N CYS A 305 -21.61 48.95 -0.69
CA CYS A 305 -20.64 49.00 -1.78
C CYS A 305 -19.51 49.98 -1.45
N VAL A 306 -18.25 49.56 -1.64
CA VAL A 306 -17.21 50.25 -2.43
C VAL A 306 -16.33 49.16 -3.06
#